data_AF-B4QYI2-F1
#
_entry.id   AF-B4QYI2-F1
#
_cell.length_a   1.000
_cell.length_b   1.000
_cell.length_c   1.000
_cell.angle_alpha   90.00
_cell.angle_beta   90.00
_cell.angle_gamma   90.00
#
_symmetry.space_group_name_H-M   'P 1'
#
loop_
_entity.id
_entity.type
_entity.pdbx_description
1 polymer ?
#
loop_
_entity_poly.entity_id
_entity_poly.type
_entity_poly.pdbx_seq_one_letter_code
_entity_poly.pdbx_strand_id
1 'polypeptide(L)'
;MHDPVKKSAHLTAGSTSTAEKLCFDKNEFMKAMIPAGVLIERMQLLLSKGSNFSKSYTRNQLLIALHADIRKLDAYLPELQQLIIKSVPVEQRTKIFSDVLAKSMSCLADTLGAHLTNIQKTLVELLIGECETENVRQVNDLPRLYRKTNREVPTRCSSYVEQMLRPLKAFAQQNESQLGTLVVEQILSEVASHITKAYFNVVSDVLTSVQKTEESLRRLRNVKSGGAATVSTGSSAVMSDDDKIRVQLRVDVTSWRQELGKLNFQATQIDRLVELTNMVEDSIKLKDNSA
;
A
#
# COMPACT_ATOMS: atom_id res chain seq x y z
N MET A 1 44.03 -59.26 38.50
CA MET A 1 43.45 -59.24 37.15
C MET A 1 42.00 -58.80 37.28
N HIS A 2 41.59 -57.91 36.38
CA HIS A 2 40.51 -56.94 36.55
C HIS A 2 39.10 -57.52 36.68
N ASP A 3 38.37 -57.03 37.67
CA ASP A 3 36.93 -56.72 37.57
C ASP A 3 36.78 -55.23 37.88
N PRO A 4 35.96 -54.49 37.10
CA PRO A 4 34.85 -53.81 37.75
C PRO A 4 33.56 -53.66 36.91
N VAL A 5 32.43 -53.84 37.61
CA VAL A 5 31.24 -52.96 37.65
C VAL A 5 30.47 -52.71 36.32
N LYS A 6 29.32 -53.37 36.18
CA LYS A 6 28.21 -52.90 35.33
C LYS A 6 27.20 -52.11 36.15
N LYS A 7 27.04 -50.83 35.77
CA LYS A 7 26.04 -49.87 36.26
C LYS A 7 24.66 -50.07 35.61
N SER A 8 23.67 -49.52 36.32
CA SER A 8 22.22 -49.61 36.20
C SER A 8 21.56 -48.87 35.01
N ALA A 9 20.29 -49.26 34.78
CA ALA A 9 19.13 -48.54 34.21
C ALA A 9 19.03 -48.36 32.67
N HIS A 10 17.94 -48.87 32.07
CA HIS A 10 16.76 -48.03 31.71
C HIS A 10 15.60 -48.89 31.14
N LEU A 11 14.40 -48.69 31.67
CA LEU A 11 13.12 -49.14 31.12
C LEU A 11 12.82 -48.43 29.79
N THR A 12 12.31 -49.12 28.77
CA THR A 12 11.43 -48.50 27.76
C THR A 12 10.31 -49.46 27.39
N ALA A 13 9.15 -49.24 28.01
CA ALA A 13 7.85 -49.59 27.48
C ALA A 13 7.26 -48.30 26.88
N GLY A 14 6.61 -48.39 25.72
CA GLY A 14 6.02 -47.22 25.08
C GLY A 14 5.40 -47.52 23.73
N SER A 15 4.30 -48.28 23.75
CA SER A 15 3.39 -48.48 22.64
C SER A 15 2.90 -47.14 22.07
N THR A 16 3.16 -46.87 20.80
CA THR A 16 2.55 -45.74 20.09
C THR A 16 1.15 -46.14 19.61
N SER A 17 0.20 -45.44 20.20
CA SER A 17 -1.24 -45.49 20.04
C SER A 17 -1.70 -45.09 18.63
N THR A 18 -2.54 -45.92 18.02
CA THR A 18 -3.77 -45.74 17.21
C THR A 18 -4.01 -44.47 16.35
N ALA A 19 -3.16 -43.45 16.34
CA ALA A 19 -3.34 -42.20 15.60
C ALA A 19 -2.94 -42.28 14.11
N GLU A 20 -2.29 -43.36 13.67
CA GLU A 20 -1.83 -43.52 12.27
C GLU A 20 -2.87 -44.12 11.30
N LYS A 21 -4.12 -44.34 11.74
CA LYS A 21 -5.17 -44.99 10.91
C LYS A 21 -6.39 -44.13 10.58
N LEU A 22 -6.26 -42.81 10.56
CA LEU A 22 -7.20 -41.96 9.80
C LEU A 22 -6.61 -41.76 8.40
N CYS A 23 -6.99 -42.66 7.47
CA CYS A 23 -6.74 -42.46 6.05
C CYS A 23 -7.45 -41.18 5.61
N PHE A 24 -6.71 -40.08 5.58
CA PHE A 24 -7.10 -38.88 4.87
C PHE A 24 -7.11 -39.25 3.38
N ASP A 25 -8.29 -39.36 2.77
CA ASP A 25 -8.39 -39.62 1.34
C ASP A 25 -7.91 -38.35 0.60
N LYS A 26 -6.63 -38.40 0.22
CA LYS A 26 -5.95 -37.36 -0.55
C LYS A 26 -6.70 -37.06 -1.85
N ASN A 27 -7.37 -38.03 -2.46
CA ASN A 27 -8.12 -37.81 -3.70
C ASN A 27 -9.44 -37.08 -3.46
N GLU A 28 -10.08 -37.25 -2.30
CA GLU A 28 -11.31 -36.55 -1.94
C GLU A 28 -11.01 -35.09 -1.55
N PHE A 29 -9.92 -34.85 -0.82
CA PHE A 29 -9.37 -33.51 -0.57
C PHE A 29 -9.01 -32.78 -1.87
N MET A 30 -8.31 -33.46 -2.77
CA MET A 30 -7.95 -32.89 -4.08
C MET A 30 -9.20 -32.65 -4.93
N LYS A 31 -10.24 -33.49 -4.83
CA LYS A 31 -11.53 -33.35 -5.54
C LYS A 31 -12.37 -32.18 -5.07
N ALA A 32 -12.46 -31.92 -3.76
CA ALA A 32 -13.10 -30.70 -3.24
C ALA A 32 -12.35 -29.43 -3.71
N MET A 33 -11.05 -29.56 -3.96
CA MET A 33 -10.18 -28.53 -4.53
C MET A 33 -10.19 -28.52 -6.08
N ILE A 34 -11.07 -29.25 -6.78
CA ILE A 34 -11.10 -29.28 -8.27
C ILE A 34 -11.63 -28.00 -8.94
N PRO A 35 -12.42 -27.10 -8.31
CA PRO A 35 -12.53 -25.73 -8.84
C PRO A 35 -11.23 -24.93 -8.66
N ALA A 36 -10.26 -25.49 -7.93
CA ALA A 36 -8.99 -24.92 -7.51
C ALA A 36 -7.78 -25.59 -8.22
N GLY A 37 -7.89 -25.78 -9.54
CA GLY A 37 -6.75 -26.08 -10.42
C GLY A 37 -5.59 -25.06 -10.33
N VAL A 38 -5.80 -23.95 -9.62
CA VAL A 38 -4.81 -22.89 -9.38
C VAL A 38 -3.95 -23.15 -8.13
N LEU A 39 -4.47 -23.81 -7.09
CA LEU A 39 -3.82 -23.91 -5.77
C LEU A 39 -2.68 -24.94 -5.75
N ILE A 40 -2.89 -26.11 -6.33
CA ILE A 40 -1.88 -27.18 -6.37
C ILE A 40 -0.77 -26.86 -7.38
N GLU A 41 -1.14 -26.30 -8.54
CA GLU A 41 -0.19 -25.89 -9.57
C GLU A 41 0.73 -24.76 -9.05
N ARG A 42 0.19 -23.80 -8.26
CA ARG A 42 0.96 -22.68 -7.69
C ARG A 42 1.78 -23.04 -6.44
N MET A 43 1.30 -23.94 -5.57
CA MET A 43 2.10 -24.43 -4.44
C MET A 43 3.21 -25.41 -4.87
N GLN A 44 3.00 -26.22 -5.93
CA GLN A 44 4.08 -27.01 -6.55
C GLN A 44 5.14 -26.11 -7.24
N LEU A 45 4.74 -24.92 -7.69
CA LEU A 45 5.62 -23.88 -8.27
C LEU A 45 6.62 -23.30 -7.26
N LEU A 46 6.25 -23.19 -5.99
CA LEU A 46 7.12 -22.71 -4.91
C LEU A 46 8.06 -23.79 -4.34
N LEU A 47 7.73 -25.07 -4.53
CA LEU A 47 8.43 -26.21 -3.92
C LEU A 47 9.24 -27.06 -4.90
N SER A 48 9.03 -26.96 -6.22
CA SER A 48 9.75 -27.78 -7.20
C SER A 48 11.03 -27.09 -7.70
N LYS A 49 12.19 -27.69 -7.35
CA LYS A 49 13.44 -27.43 -8.05
C LYS A 49 13.40 -28.14 -9.41
N GLY A 50 12.85 -27.46 -10.41
CA GLY A 50 12.98 -27.83 -11.81
C GLY A 50 11.69 -28.28 -12.48
N SER A 51 11.13 -27.41 -13.31
CA SER A 51 10.73 -27.72 -14.68
C SER A 51 10.37 -26.42 -15.41
N ASN A 52 10.57 -26.41 -16.73
CA ASN A 52 10.43 -25.26 -17.61
C ASN A 52 9.00 -24.65 -17.57
N PHE A 53 8.88 -23.41 -17.08
CA PHE A 53 7.65 -22.61 -17.22
C PHE A 53 7.86 -21.47 -18.21
N SER A 54 6.92 -21.33 -19.15
CA SER A 54 6.97 -20.37 -20.26
C SER A 54 6.57 -18.92 -19.87
N LYS A 55 6.06 -18.67 -18.65
CA LYS A 55 5.67 -17.33 -18.19
C LYS A 55 6.45 -16.93 -16.93
N SER A 56 7.16 -15.82 -17.01
CA SER A 56 7.77 -15.15 -15.86
C SER A 56 6.68 -14.43 -15.05
N TYR A 57 6.62 -14.68 -13.74
CA TYR A 57 5.69 -14.00 -12.83
C TYR A 57 6.45 -12.95 -12.01
N THR A 58 5.86 -11.77 -11.87
CA THR A 58 6.40 -10.74 -10.98
C THR A 58 6.11 -11.07 -9.52
N ARG A 59 6.91 -10.52 -8.60
CA ARG A 59 6.69 -10.67 -7.15
C ARG A 59 5.26 -10.27 -6.74
N ASN A 60 4.73 -9.18 -7.29
CA ASN A 60 3.37 -8.72 -7.02
C ASN A 60 2.33 -9.75 -7.45
N GLN A 61 2.48 -10.32 -8.65
CA GLN A 61 1.56 -11.35 -9.16
C GLN A 61 1.52 -12.59 -8.26
N LEU A 62 2.68 -13.02 -7.75
CA LEU A 62 2.76 -14.15 -6.81
C LEU A 62 2.10 -13.83 -5.46
N LEU A 63 2.29 -12.62 -4.94
CA LEU A 63 1.67 -12.18 -3.68
C LEU A 63 0.14 -12.06 -3.80
N ILE A 64 -0.36 -11.51 -4.91
CA ILE A 64 -1.80 -11.41 -5.19
C ILE A 64 -2.42 -12.80 -5.31
N ALA A 65 -1.76 -13.70 -6.04
CA ALA A 65 -2.16 -15.10 -6.16
C ALA A 65 -2.25 -15.78 -4.79
N LEU A 66 -1.19 -15.65 -3.98
CA LEU A 66 -1.13 -16.23 -2.64
C LEU A 66 -2.21 -15.65 -1.71
N HIS A 67 -2.50 -14.36 -1.80
CA HIS A 67 -3.58 -13.73 -1.02
C HIS A 67 -4.94 -14.33 -1.36
N ALA A 68 -5.25 -14.47 -2.66
CA ALA A 68 -6.50 -15.08 -3.11
C ALA A 68 -6.63 -16.54 -2.67
N ASP A 69 -5.54 -17.29 -2.72
CA ASP A 69 -5.47 -18.69 -2.33
C ASP A 69 -5.66 -18.88 -0.82
N ILE A 70 -5.02 -18.05 0.02
CA ILE A 70 -5.22 -18.08 1.47
C ILE A 70 -6.67 -17.73 1.83
N ARG A 71 -7.28 -16.76 1.15
CA ARG A 71 -8.69 -16.40 1.40
C ARG A 71 -9.64 -17.54 1.06
N LYS A 72 -9.39 -18.28 -0.03
CA LYS A 72 -10.18 -19.47 -0.37
C LYS A 72 -10.01 -20.56 0.69
N LEU A 73 -8.78 -20.77 1.17
CA LEU A 73 -8.50 -21.74 2.23
C LEU A 73 -9.23 -21.36 3.53
N ASP A 74 -9.18 -20.08 3.91
CA ASP A 74 -9.86 -19.55 5.09
C ASP A 74 -11.39 -19.74 4.99
N ALA A 75 -11.98 -19.45 3.83
CA ALA A 75 -13.40 -19.67 3.56
C ALA A 75 -13.81 -21.16 3.58
N TYR A 76 -12.87 -22.08 3.33
CA TYR A 76 -13.10 -23.52 3.35
C TYR A 76 -12.99 -24.15 4.75
N LEU A 77 -12.42 -23.43 5.74
CA LEU A 77 -12.21 -23.96 7.09
C LEU A 77 -13.49 -24.53 7.76
N PRO A 78 -14.67 -23.89 7.65
CA PRO A 78 -15.89 -24.44 8.23
C PRO A 78 -16.29 -25.80 7.61
N GLU A 79 -16.12 -25.95 6.30
CA GLU A 79 -16.41 -27.21 5.60
C GLU A 79 -15.40 -28.29 5.98
N LEU A 80 -14.10 -27.94 6.05
CA LEU A 80 -13.05 -28.82 6.54
C LEU A 80 -13.35 -29.32 7.96
N GLN A 81 -13.81 -28.42 8.84
CA GLN A 81 -14.22 -28.79 10.20
C GLN A 81 -15.36 -29.81 10.18
N GLN A 82 -16.38 -29.62 9.34
CA GLN A 82 -17.48 -30.58 9.21
C GLN A 82 -17.02 -31.93 8.66
N LEU A 83 -16.08 -31.94 7.70
CA LEU A 83 -15.54 -33.17 7.15
C LEU A 83 -14.75 -33.97 8.20
N ILE A 84 -13.96 -33.29 9.03
CA ILE A 84 -13.24 -33.90 10.15
C ILE A 84 -14.22 -34.48 11.18
N ILE A 85 -15.32 -33.78 11.48
CA ILE A 85 -16.36 -34.31 12.39
C ILE A 85 -16.98 -35.58 11.82
N LYS A 86 -17.28 -35.61 10.51
CA LYS A 86 -17.91 -36.76 9.84
C LYS A 86 -16.98 -37.97 9.73
N SER A 87 -15.67 -37.76 9.61
CA SER A 87 -14.69 -38.85 9.49
C SER A 87 -14.39 -39.56 10.82
N VAL A 88 -14.76 -38.94 11.95
CA VAL A 88 -14.55 -39.50 13.29
C VAL A 88 -15.78 -40.31 13.75
N PRO A 89 -15.60 -41.54 14.27
CA PRO A 89 -16.68 -42.37 14.79
C PRO A 89 -17.52 -41.64 15.85
N VAL A 90 -18.83 -41.93 15.89
CA VAL A 90 -19.78 -41.20 16.75
C VAL A 90 -19.40 -41.27 18.22
N GLU A 91 -18.85 -42.39 18.65
CA GLU A 91 -18.41 -42.67 20.02
C GLU A 91 -17.24 -41.79 20.45
N GLN A 92 -16.44 -41.32 19.48
CA GLN A 92 -15.27 -40.48 19.71
C GLN A 92 -15.56 -38.99 19.58
N ARG A 93 -16.77 -38.60 19.11
CA ARG A 93 -17.23 -37.20 19.03
C ARG A 93 -17.64 -36.65 20.40
N THR A 94 -16.72 -36.75 21.34
CA THR A 94 -16.87 -36.21 22.69
C THR A 94 -16.88 -34.68 22.67
N LYS A 95 -17.32 -34.09 23.77
CA LYS A 95 -17.23 -32.63 23.97
C LYS A 95 -15.77 -32.14 23.85
N ILE A 96 -14.83 -32.85 24.46
CA ILE A 96 -13.39 -32.51 24.42
C ILE A 96 -12.88 -32.50 22.98
N PHE A 97 -13.23 -33.50 22.17
CA PHE A 97 -12.85 -33.53 20.75
C PHE A 97 -13.38 -32.31 20.00
N SER A 98 -14.66 -31.97 20.20
CA SER A 98 -15.30 -30.83 19.54
C SER A 98 -14.67 -29.50 19.95
N ASP A 99 -14.37 -29.32 21.24
CA ASP A 99 -13.75 -28.12 21.80
C ASP A 99 -12.31 -27.94 21.25
N VAL A 100 -11.51 -29.03 21.21
CA VAL A 100 -10.15 -29.01 20.65
C VAL A 100 -10.17 -28.70 19.16
N LEU A 101 -11.04 -29.36 18.40
CA LEU A 101 -11.16 -29.13 16.96
C LEU A 101 -11.56 -27.68 16.67
N ALA A 102 -12.56 -27.15 17.38
CA ALA A 102 -12.98 -25.75 17.24
C ALA A 102 -11.83 -24.79 17.56
N LYS A 103 -11.06 -25.06 18.62
CA LYS A 103 -9.91 -24.22 18.98
C LYS A 103 -8.79 -24.29 17.93
N SER A 104 -8.50 -25.46 17.38
CA SER A 104 -7.51 -25.63 16.31
C SER A 104 -7.93 -24.91 15.03
N MET A 105 -9.21 -25.00 14.63
CA MET A 105 -9.73 -24.30 13.45
C MET A 105 -9.70 -22.79 13.62
N SER A 106 -10.07 -22.27 14.81
CA SER A 106 -9.93 -20.85 15.14
C SER A 106 -8.47 -20.39 15.08
N CYS A 107 -7.53 -21.15 15.64
CA CYS A 107 -6.11 -20.81 15.59
C CYS A 107 -5.55 -20.79 14.15
N LEU A 108 -6.03 -21.71 13.31
CA LEU A 108 -5.68 -21.73 11.89
C LEU A 108 -6.24 -20.50 11.16
N ALA A 109 -7.51 -20.15 11.39
CA ALA A 109 -8.12 -18.94 10.83
C ALA A 109 -7.35 -17.67 11.23
N ASP A 110 -6.99 -17.53 12.51
CA ASP A 110 -6.18 -16.41 13.01
C ASP A 110 -4.82 -16.32 12.28
N THR A 111 -4.17 -17.47 12.06
CA THR A 111 -2.88 -17.54 11.36
C THR A 111 -3.02 -17.17 9.88
N LEU A 112 -4.05 -17.66 9.18
CA LEU A 112 -4.32 -17.30 7.79
C LEU A 112 -4.64 -15.80 7.67
N GLY A 113 -5.43 -15.24 8.59
CA GLY A 113 -5.72 -13.81 8.67
C GLY A 113 -4.46 -12.95 8.85
N ALA A 114 -3.55 -13.38 9.72
CA ALA A 114 -2.26 -12.72 9.90
C ALA A 114 -1.41 -12.74 8.61
N HIS A 115 -1.39 -13.87 7.88
CA HIS A 115 -0.70 -13.95 6.60
C HIS A 115 -1.33 -13.05 5.53
N LEU A 116 -2.66 -12.99 5.44
CA LEU A 116 -3.36 -12.07 4.52
C LEU A 116 -2.94 -10.61 4.78
N THR A 117 -2.89 -10.22 6.06
CA THR A 117 -2.50 -8.87 6.47
C THR A 117 -1.04 -8.57 6.09
N ASN A 118 -0.12 -9.51 6.34
CA ASN A 118 1.29 -9.36 5.98
C ASN A 118 1.51 -9.25 4.47
N ILE A 119 0.74 -10.00 3.67
CA ILE A 119 0.79 -9.92 2.21
C ILE A 119 0.30 -8.55 1.73
N GLN A 120 -0.84 -8.07 2.26
CA GLN A 120 -1.36 -6.73 1.92
C GLN A 120 -0.34 -5.63 2.25
N LYS A 121 0.27 -5.68 3.43
CA LYS A 121 1.33 -4.74 3.83
C LYS A 121 2.53 -4.78 2.87
N THR A 122 2.95 -5.98 2.47
CA THR A 122 4.06 -6.13 1.51
C THR A 122 3.68 -5.56 0.14
N LEU A 123 2.42 -5.74 -0.30
CA LEU A 123 1.93 -5.14 -1.55
C LEU A 123 1.90 -3.62 -1.48
N VAL A 124 1.50 -3.04 -0.34
CA VAL A 124 1.57 -1.60 -0.09
C VAL A 124 3.01 -1.10 -0.23
N GLU A 125 3.98 -1.74 0.43
CA GLU A 125 5.40 -1.36 0.36
C GLU A 125 5.97 -1.43 -1.07
N LEU A 126 5.64 -2.49 -1.81
CA LEU A 126 6.07 -2.64 -3.20
C LEU A 126 5.44 -1.56 -4.11
N LEU A 127 4.15 -1.28 -3.93
CA LEU A 127 3.46 -0.28 -4.75
C LEU A 127 3.94 1.15 -4.44
N ILE A 128 4.27 1.46 -3.17
CA ILE A 128 4.95 2.71 -2.81
C ILE A 128 6.28 2.83 -3.55
N GLY A 129 7.06 1.74 -3.63
CA GLY A 129 8.31 1.70 -4.39
C GLY A 129 8.12 1.98 -5.88
N GLU A 130 7.05 1.45 -6.48
CA GLU A 130 6.71 1.66 -7.91
C GLU A 130 6.22 3.08 -8.22
N CYS A 131 5.61 3.76 -7.25
CA CYS A 131 5.20 5.16 -7.42
C CYS A 131 6.39 6.14 -7.48
N GLU A 132 7.62 5.64 -7.28
CA GLU A 132 8.89 6.35 -7.25
C GLU A 132 8.79 7.64 -6.42
N THR A 133 9.21 7.62 -5.16
CA THR A 133 9.26 8.83 -4.31
C THR A 133 10.11 9.95 -4.92
N GLU A 134 11.00 9.63 -5.85
CA GLU A 134 11.74 10.60 -6.66
C GLU A 134 10.83 11.48 -7.55
N ASN A 135 9.66 10.99 -7.97
CA ASN A 135 8.67 11.81 -8.68
C ASN A 135 8.15 12.96 -7.81
N VAL A 136 7.96 12.71 -6.51
CA VAL A 136 7.60 13.77 -5.56
C VAL A 136 8.71 14.83 -5.47
N ARG A 137 9.99 14.43 -5.60
CA ARG A 137 11.10 15.39 -5.53
C ARG A 137 11.15 16.36 -6.70
N GLN A 138 10.59 16.02 -7.86
CA GLN A 138 10.51 16.91 -9.03
C GLN A 138 9.77 18.22 -8.73
N VAL A 139 8.96 18.26 -7.66
CA VAL A 139 8.35 19.50 -7.14
C VAL A 139 9.40 20.56 -6.80
N ASN A 140 10.59 20.15 -6.37
CA ASN A 140 11.71 21.08 -6.07
C ASN A 140 12.28 21.77 -7.32
N ASP A 141 11.97 21.27 -8.52
CA ASP A 141 12.40 21.90 -9.77
C ASP A 141 11.49 23.06 -10.19
N LEU A 142 10.27 23.18 -9.62
CA LEU A 142 9.31 24.22 -9.98
C LEU A 142 9.88 25.64 -9.84
N PRO A 143 10.62 26.01 -8.76
CA PRO A 143 11.24 27.32 -8.67
C PRO A 143 12.21 27.62 -9.80
N ARG A 144 13.05 26.63 -10.18
CA ARG A 144 13.98 26.76 -11.30
C ARG A 144 13.24 26.85 -12.64
N LEU A 145 12.11 26.15 -12.75
CA LEU A 145 11.32 26.07 -13.97
C LEU A 145 10.61 27.38 -14.31
N TYR A 146 10.20 28.16 -13.32
CA TYR A 146 9.47 29.41 -13.52
C TYR A 146 10.36 30.65 -13.41
N ARG A 147 11.33 30.68 -12.49
CA ARG A 147 12.18 31.85 -12.27
C ARG A 147 12.98 32.22 -13.52
N LYS A 148 12.83 33.47 -13.97
CA LYS A 148 13.54 34.02 -15.14
C LYS A 148 13.29 33.23 -16.43
N THR A 149 12.21 32.46 -16.47
CA THR A 149 11.74 31.80 -17.69
C THR A 149 10.49 32.55 -18.13
N ASN A 150 10.40 32.91 -19.41
CA ASN A 150 9.24 33.65 -19.91
C ASN A 150 8.01 32.72 -20.11
N ARG A 151 7.84 31.74 -19.21
CA ARG A 151 6.76 30.74 -19.25
C ARG A 151 5.42 31.39 -18.92
N GLU A 152 4.39 30.90 -19.61
CA GLU A 152 3.01 31.28 -19.42
C GLU A 152 2.46 30.78 -18.07
N VAL A 153 1.28 31.29 -17.71
CA VAL A 153 0.59 30.90 -16.48
C VAL A 153 0.20 29.41 -16.55
N PRO A 154 0.50 28.61 -15.51
CA PRO A 154 0.17 27.19 -15.49
C PRO A 154 -1.33 26.91 -15.62
N THR A 155 -1.70 26.00 -16.53
CA THR A 155 -3.09 25.51 -16.69
C THR A 155 -3.22 23.99 -16.66
N ARG A 156 -2.08 23.27 -16.72
CA ARG A 156 -2.03 21.80 -16.73
C ARG A 156 -1.17 21.30 -15.58
N CYS A 157 -1.49 20.12 -15.08
CA CYS A 157 -0.69 19.48 -14.06
C CYS A 157 0.68 19.05 -14.62
N SER A 158 1.66 19.03 -13.73
CA SER A 158 3.02 18.58 -14.02
C SER A 158 3.06 17.07 -14.28
N SER A 159 3.97 16.61 -15.14
CA SER A 159 4.10 15.20 -15.51
C SER A 159 4.36 14.26 -14.33
N TYR A 160 5.01 14.74 -13.28
CA TYR A 160 5.28 13.93 -12.08
C TYR A 160 3.97 13.51 -11.37
N VAL A 161 2.89 14.30 -11.47
CA VAL A 161 1.57 13.94 -10.91
C VAL A 161 1.01 12.71 -11.60
N GLU A 162 1.09 12.66 -12.93
CA GLU A 162 0.66 11.50 -13.71
C GLU A 162 1.54 10.27 -13.43
N GLN A 163 2.84 10.48 -13.26
CA GLN A 163 3.79 9.41 -12.94
C GLN A 163 3.50 8.76 -11.58
N MET A 164 3.21 9.57 -10.54
CA MET A 164 2.80 9.07 -9.22
C MET A 164 1.46 8.32 -9.26
N LEU A 165 0.53 8.74 -10.12
CA LEU A 165 -0.81 8.11 -10.23
C LEU A 165 -0.82 6.81 -11.04
N ARG A 166 0.15 6.63 -11.94
CA ARG A 166 0.15 5.52 -12.90
C ARG A 166 0.12 4.15 -12.23
N PRO A 167 0.94 3.84 -11.21
CA PRO A 167 0.91 2.53 -10.56
C PRO A 167 -0.38 2.30 -9.78
N LEU A 168 -0.92 3.32 -9.11
CA LEU A 168 -2.21 3.25 -8.41
C LEU A 168 -3.35 2.86 -9.36
N LYS A 169 -3.44 3.54 -10.51
CA LYS A 169 -4.47 3.26 -11.53
C LYS A 169 -4.31 1.86 -12.14
N ALA A 170 -3.07 1.46 -12.46
CA ALA A 170 -2.79 0.14 -12.99
C ALA A 170 -3.16 -0.96 -11.98
N PHE A 171 -2.83 -0.77 -10.71
CA PHE A 171 -3.14 -1.71 -9.65
C PHE A 171 -4.65 -1.87 -9.44
N ALA A 172 -5.40 -0.76 -9.43
CA ALA A 172 -6.86 -0.78 -9.30
C ALA A 172 -7.51 -1.61 -10.42
N GLN A 173 -7.13 -1.37 -11.67
CA GLN A 173 -7.73 -2.01 -12.84
C GLN A 173 -7.43 -3.51 -12.95
N GLN A 174 -6.24 -3.94 -12.51
CA GLN A 174 -5.75 -5.29 -12.78
C GLN A 174 -6.11 -6.30 -11.69
N ASN A 175 -6.29 -5.85 -10.44
CA ASN A 175 -6.25 -6.75 -9.28
C ASN A 175 -7.57 -6.89 -8.54
N GLU A 176 -8.61 -6.11 -8.91
CA GLU A 176 -9.92 -6.15 -8.26
C GLU A 176 -10.58 -7.54 -8.32
N SER A 177 -10.43 -8.26 -9.44
CA SER A 177 -11.01 -9.61 -9.59
C SER A 177 -10.40 -10.66 -8.64
N GLN A 178 -9.12 -10.52 -8.29
CA GLN A 178 -8.42 -11.49 -7.44
C GLN A 178 -8.42 -11.07 -5.97
N LEU A 179 -8.22 -9.78 -5.70
CA LEU A 179 -8.16 -9.25 -4.35
C LEU A 179 -9.54 -8.81 -3.82
N GLY A 180 -10.52 -8.54 -4.67
CA GLY A 180 -11.78 -7.93 -4.27
C GLY A 180 -11.65 -6.44 -3.96
N THR A 181 -12.73 -5.70 -4.21
CA THR A 181 -12.78 -4.23 -4.14
C THR A 181 -12.27 -3.68 -2.81
N LEU A 182 -12.76 -4.20 -1.68
CA LEU A 182 -12.39 -3.69 -0.35
C LEU A 182 -10.88 -3.79 -0.05
N VAL A 183 -10.25 -4.90 -0.44
CA VAL A 183 -8.80 -5.10 -0.22
C VAL A 183 -7.99 -4.18 -1.13
N VAL A 184 -8.43 -4.00 -2.38
CA VAL A 184 -7.78 -3.07 -3.31
C VAL A 184 -7.88 -1.64 -2.81
N GLU A 185 -9.07 -1.20 -2.39
CA GLU A 185 -9.29 0.13 -1.83
C GLU A 185 -8.44 0.37 -0.58
N GLN A 186 -8.33 -0.61 0.32
CA GLN A 186 -7.47 -0.50 1.50
C GLN A 186 -5.99 -0.32 1.13
N ILE A 187 -5.45 -1.17 0.24
CA ILE A 187 -4.06 -1.07 -0.23
C ILE A 187 -3.82 0.29 -0.88
N LEU A 188 -4.69 0.71 -1.79
CA LEU A 188 -4.56 1.96 -2.51
C LEU A 188 -4.65 3.18 -1.58
N SER A 189 -5.53 3.14 -0.57
CA SER A 189 -5.66 4.20 0.43
C SER A 189 -4.37 4.40 1.23
N GLU A 190 -3.75 3.29 1.68
CA GLU A 190 -2.49 3.34 2.43
C GLU A 190 -1.34 3.88 1.56
N VAL A 191 -1.25 3.43 0.31
CA VAL A 191 -0.22 3.89 -0.65
C VAL A 191 -0.42 5.37 -0.99
N ALA A 192 -1.66 5.79 -1.32
CA ALA A 192 -1.98 7.17 -1.62
C ALA A 192 -1.73 8.10 -0.43
N SER A 193 -2.03 7.64 0.80
CA SER A 193 -1.73 8.38 2.03
C SER A 193 -0.22 8.58 2.21
N HIS A 194 0.58 7.54 1.98
CA HIS A 194 2.03 7.62 2.05
C HIS A 194 2.61 8.64 1.06
N ILE A 195 2.19 8.55 -0.21
CA ILE A 195 2.65 9.46 -1.27
C ILE A 195 2.17 10.89 -0.99
N THR A 196 0.92 11.07 -0.57
CA THR A 196 0.36 12.40 -0.26
C THR A 196 1.10 13.06 0.89
N LYS A 197 1.52 12.30 1.91
CA LYS A 197 2.33 12.82 3.01
C LYS A 197 3.73 13.25 2.56
N ALA A 198 4.38 12.47 1.70
CA ALA A 198 5.65 12.87 1.10
C ALA A 198 5.48 14.14 0.25
N TYR A 199 4.39 14.20 -0.54
CA TYR A 199 4.06 15.35 -1.38
C TYR A 199 3.79 16.60 -0.55
N PHE A 200 3.04 16.48 0.53
CA PHE A 200 2.80 17.55 1.49
C PHE A 200 4.08 18.17 2.03
N ASN A 201 5.04 17.34 2.46
CA ASN A 201 6.30 17.83 3.01
C ASN A 201 7.09 18.63 1.97
N VAL A 202 7.23 18.11 0.74
CA VAL A 202 8.01 18.78 -0.31
C VAL A 202 7.31 20.07 -0.77
N VAL A 203 5.99 20.07 -0.91
CA VAL A 203 5.22 21.27 -1.25
C VAL A 203 5.36 22.34 -0.16
N SER A 204 5.29 21.95 1.11
CA SER A 204 5.49 22.83 2.26
C SER A 204 6.88 23.49 2.23
N ASP A 205 7.92 22.71 1.95
CA ASP A 205 9.30 23.20 1.86
C ASP A 205 9.47 24.21 0.70
N VAL A 206 8.91 23.90 -0.47
CA VAL A 206 8.94 24.79 -1.64
C VAL A 206 8.19 26.09 -1.35
N LEU A 207 6.97 26.03 -0.81
CA LEU A 207 6.19 27.23 -0.46
C LEU A 207 6.92 28.09 0.59
N THR A 208 7.51 27.47 1.61
CA THR A 208 8.32 28.17 2.62
C THR A 208 9.53 28.87 2.00
N SER A 209 10.21 28.21 1.06
CA SER A 209 11.36 28.78 0.34
C SER A 209 10.96 29.96 -0.56
N VAL A 210 9.83 29.83 -1.26
CA VAL A 210 9.23 30.91 -2.07
C VAL A 210 8.91 32.11 -1.17
N GLN A 211 8.20 31.91 -0.06
CA GLN A 211 7.84 32.98 0.87
C GLN A 211 9.07 33.71 1.43
N LYS A 212 10.11 32.97 1.87
CA LYS A 212 11.37 33.58 2.34
C LYS A 212 12.05 34.41 1.27
N THR A 213 12.02 33.96 0.01
CA THR A 213 12.59 34.70 -1.12
C THR A 213 11.83 36.00 -1.37
N GLU A 214 10.50 35.95 -1.36
CA GLU A 214 9.64 37.12 -1.53
C GLU A 214 9.84 38.16 -0.42
N GLU A 215 9.90 37.72 0.83
CA GLU A 215 10.15 38.62 1.97
C GLU A 215 11.53 39.28 1.89
N SER A 216 12.56 38.53 1.48
CA SER A 216 13.90 39.06 1.27
C SER A 216 13.92 40.14 0.18
N LEU A 217 13.27 39.88 -0.96
CA LEU A 217 13.14 40.85 -2.05
C LEU A 217 12.33 42.09 -1.63
N ARG A 218 11.26 41.91 -0.84
CA ARG A 218 10.46 43.02 -0.31
C ARG A 218 11.29 43.91 0.62
N ARG A 219 12.07 43.34 1.53
CA ARG A 219 13.00 44.08 2.40
C ARG A 219 14.05 44.82 1.58
N LEU A 220 14.66 44.15 0.59
CA LEU A 220 15.65 44.76 -0.30
C LEU A 220 15.09 45.96 -1.08
N ARG A 221 13.87 45.84 -1.62
CA ARG A 221 13.18 46.96 -2.29
C ARG A 221 12.93 48.12 -1.32
N ASN A 222 12.48 47.86 -0.10
CA ASN A 222 12.24 48.89 0.91
C ASN A 222 13.51 49.64 1.29
N VAL A 223 14.66 48.95 1.38
CA VAL A 223 15.97 49.56 1.66
C VAL A 223 16.46 50.39 0.46
N LYS A 224 16.29 49.88 -0.77
CA LYS A 224 16.70 50.57 -2.00
C LYS A 224 15.85 51.83 -2.28
N SER A 225 14.58 51.82 -1.88
CA SER A 225 13.65 52.95 -2.04
C SER A 225 13.73 54.01 -0.93
N GLY A 226 14.65 53.89 0.03
CA GLY A 226 15.00 54.98 0.95
C GLY A 226 13.84 55.59 1.74
N GLY A 227 12.85 54.79 2.16
CA GLY A 227 11.72 55.27 2.97
C GLY A 227 10.72 56.20 2.27
N ALA A 228 10.90 56.53 0.99
CA ALA A 228 9.91 57.28 0.22
C ALA A 228 8.86 56.31 -0.33
N ALA A 229 7.67 56.34 0.27
CA ALA A 229 6.47 55.68 -0.25
C ALA A 229 6.06 56.32 -1.59
N THR A 230 6.73 55.93 -2.66
CA THR A 230 6.25 56.18 -4.02
C THR A 230 5.18 55.14 -4.30
N VAL A 231 3.92 55.55 -4.10
CA VAL A 231 2.74 54.86 -4.62
C VAL A 231 2.89 54.81 -6.13
N SER A 232 3.43 53.71 -6.64
CA SER A 232 3.43 53.40 -8.07
C SER A 232 2.07 52.80 -8.41
N THR A 233 1.09 53.68 -8.54
CA THR A 233 -0.18 53.38 -9.18
C THR A 233 0.09 53.07 -10.65
N GLY A 234 -0.14 51.83 -11.07
CA GLY A 234 -0.22 51.47 -12.48
C GLY A 234 0.94 50.65 -13.02
N SER A 235 1.01 49.38 -12.62
CA SER A 235 1.35 48.32 -13.56
C SER A 235 0.30 47.23 -13.37
N SER A 236 -0.44 46.92 -14.44
CA SER A 236 -1.29 45.73 -14.49
C SER A 236 -0.50 44.57 -13.91
N ALA A 237 -1.02 43.94 -12.85
CA ALA A 237 -0.29 42.97 -12.04
C ALA A 237 0.24 41.83 -12.91
N VAL A 238 1.45 41.99 -13.45
CA VAL A 238 2.15 40.93 -14.16
C VAL A 238 2.47 39.90 -13.09
N MET A 239 1.78 38.79 -13.17
CA MET A 239 1.94 37.65 -12.27
C MET A 239 3.42 37.31 -12.12
N SER A 240 3.93 37.39 -10.89
CA SER A 240 5.34 37.16 -10.61
C SER A 240 5.71 35.69 -10.82
N ASP A 241 6.99 35.40 -10.98
CA ASP A 241 7.45 34.01 -11.11
C ASP A 241 7.08 33.19 -9.86
N ASP A 242 7.13 33.79 -8.67
CA ASP A 242 6.73 33.14 -7.41
C ASP A 242 5.21 32.87 -7.36
N ASP A 243 4.38 33.71 -7.99
CA ASP A 243 2.95 33.43 -8.19
C ASP A 243 2.71 32.25 -9.13
N LYS A 244 3.50 32.14 -10.21
CA LYS A 244 3.42 31.00 -11.14
C LYS A 244 3.76 29.69 -10.43
N ILE A 245 4.72 29.69 -9.52
CA ILE A 245 5.03 28.52 -8.69
C ILE A 245 3.81 28.12 -7.83
N ARG A 246 3.21 29.07 -7.09
CA ARG A 246 2.02 28.79 -6.27
C ARG A 246 0.84 28.28 -7.10
N VAL A 247 0.57 28.90 -8.25
CA VAL A 247 -0.52 28.48 -9.14
C VAL A 247 -0.26 27.08 -9.71
N GLN A 248 0.98 26.75 -10.09
CA GLN A 248 1.31 25.39 -10.54
C GLN A 248 1.08 24.37 -9.43
N LEU A 249 1.53 24.66 -8.21
CA LEU A 249 1.31 23.78 -7.05
C LEU A 249 -0.17 23.53 -6.78
N ARG A 250 -1.01 24.56 -6.87
CA ARG A 250 -2.47 24.39 -6.77
C ARG A 250 -3.02 23.50 -7.89
N VAL A 251 -2.62 23.73 -9.13
CA VAL A 251 -3.07 22.91 -10.29
C VAL A 251 -2.66 21.45 -10.10
N ASP A 252 -1.44 21.20 -9.67
CA ASP A 252 -0.89 19.86 -9.45
C ASP A 252 -1.63 19.13 -8.33
N VAL A 253 -1.79 19.77 -7.16
CA VAL A 253 -2.51 19.20 -6.00
C VAL A 253 -4.00 18.98 -6.30
N THR A 254 -4.62 19.91 -7.04
CA THR A 254 -6.03 19.76 -7.46
C THR A 254 -6.19 18.55 -8.37
N SER A 255 -5.28 18.39 -9.34
CA SER A 255 -5.28 17.21 -10.22
C SER A 255 -5.07 15.92 -9.43
N TRP A 256 -4.11 15.89 -8.49
CA TRP A 256 -3.88 14.74 -7.62
C TRP A 256 -5.15 14.35 -6.86
N ARG A 257 -5.81 15.32 -6.21
CA ARG A 257 -7.06 15.11 -5.47
C ARG A 257 -8.19 14.59 -6.37
N GLN A 258 -8.37 15.18 -7.55
CA GLN A 258 -9.42 14.76 -8.49
C GLN A 258 -9.20 13.32 -8.98
N GLU A 259 -7.95 12.96 -9.27
CA GLU A 259 -7.61 11.61 -9.74
C GLU A 259 -7.77 10.56 -8.64
N LEU A 260 -7.45 10.89 -7.37
CA LEU A 260 -7.80 10.03 -6.24
C LEU A 260 -9.33 9.89 -6.06
N GLY A 261 -10.09 10.96 -6.32
CA GLY A 261 -11.55 10.90 -6.34
C GLY A 261 -12.11 9.94 -7.41
N LYS A 262 -11.46 9.83 -8.57
CA LYS A 262 -11.80 8.85 -9.62
C LYS A 262 -11.47 7.41 -9.22
N LEU A 263 -10.62 7.22 -8.20
CA LEU A 263 -10.36 5.93 -7.56
C LEU A 263 -11.27 5.69 -6.34
N ASN A 264 -12.40 6.39 -6.25
CA ASN A 264 -13.41 6.33 -5.19
C ASN A 264 -12.94 6.81 -3.80
N PHE A 265 -11.85 7.58 -3.71
CA PHE A 265 -11.41 8.13 -2.43
C PHE A 265 -12.02 9.50 -2.14
N GLN A 266 -12.57 9.65 -0.93
CA GLN A 266 -12.85 10.94 -0.35
C GLN A 266 -11.58 11.56 0.23
N ALA A 267 -11.49 12.89 0.23
CA ALA A 267 -10.30 13.59 0.70
C ALA A 267 -9.97 13.29 2.18
N THR A 268 -10.97 12.98 3.00
CA THR A 268 -10.81 12.64 4.42
C THR A 268 -10.24 11.24 4.67
N GLN A 269 -10.24 10.37 3.67
CA GLN A 269 -9.74 9.00 3.78
C GLN A 269 -8.23 8.91 3.49
N ILE A 270 -7.64 9.96 2.91
CA ILE A 270 -6.23 10.00 2.52
C ILE A 270 -5.47 10.95 3.46
N ASP A 271 -4.44 10.42 4.14
CA ASP A 271 -3.64 11.22 5.09
C ASP A 271 -3.05 12.46 4.41
N ARG A 272 -3.10 13.59 5.12
CA ARG A 272 -2.64 14.92 4.68
C ARG A 272 -3.28 15.52 3.43
N LEU A 273 -4.22 14.85 2.75
CA LEU A 273 -4.77 15.38 1.48
C LEU A 273 -5.59 16.67 1.67
N VAL A 274 -6.38 16.76 2.74
CA VAL A 274 -7.14 17.97 3.09
C VAL A 274 -6.19 19.12 3.43
N GLU A 275 -5.19 18.85 4.28
CA GLU A 275 -4.20 19.84 4.70
C GLU A 275 -3.35 20.34 3.53
N LEU A 276 -2.93 19.44 2.64
CA LEU A 276 -2.21 19.77 1.41
C LEU A 276 -3.04 20.68 0.50
N THR A 277 -4.32 20.36 0.32
CA THR A 277 -5.22 21.18 -0.49
C THR A 277 -5.38 22.58 0.12
N ASN A 278 -5.61 22.67 1.43
CA ASN A 278 -5.77 23.96 2.10
C ASN A 278 -4.47 24.79 2.03
N MET A 279 -3.31 24.16 2.23
CA MET A 279 -2.01 24.83 2.16
C MET A 279 -1.77 25.53 0.81
N VAL A 280 -2.04 24.85 -0.30
CA VAL A 280 -1.84 25.46 -1.62
C VAL A 280 -2.88 26.54 -1.93
N GLU A 281 -4.13 26.38 -1.48
CA GLU A 281 -5.17 27.41 -1.63
C GLU A 281 -4.85 28.68 -0.82
N ASP A 282 -4.44 28.51 0.43
CA ASP A 282 -4.13 29.62 1.33
C ASP A 282 -2.86 30.36 0.86
N SER A 283 -1.90 29.66 0.26
CA SER A 283 -0.71 30.30 -0.32
C SER A 283 -1.04 31.33 -1.39
N ILE A 284 -2.15 31.14 -2.11
CA ILE A 284 -2.62 32.06 -3.16
C ILE A 284 -3.42 33.21 -2.54
N LYS A 285 -4.30 32.92 -1.57
CA LYS A 285 -5.12 33.94 -0.88
C LYS A 285 -4.33 34.91 -0.03
N LEU A 286 -3.23 34.46 0.59
CA LEU A 286 -2.35 35.33 1.39
C LEU A 286 -1.83 36.53 0.59
N LYS A 287 -1.75 36.40 -0.75
CA LYS A 287 -1.38 37.51 -1.62
C LYS A 287 -2.53 38.52 -1.81
N ASP A 288 -3.76 38.05 -2.00
CA ASP A 288 -4.92 38.93 -2.22
C ASP A 288 -5.18 39.83 -1.00
N ASN A 289 -4.82 39.37 0.21
CA ASN A 289 -4.89 40.18 1.43
C ASN A 289 -3.63 41.04 1.69
N SER A 290 -2.54 40.86 0.91
CA SER A 290 -1.26 41.58 1.08
C SER A 290 -0.98 42.62 -0.02
N ALA A 291 -1.86 42.70 -1.03
CA ALA A 291 -1.83 43.69 -2.11
C ALA A 291 -2.67 44.92 -1.76
#